data_AF-A0A6I2U2A7-F1
#
_entry.id   AF-A0A6I2U2A7-F1
#
_cell.length_a   1.000
_cell.length_b   1.000
_cell.length_c   1.000
_cell.angle_alpha   90.00
_cell.angle_beta   90.00
_cell.angle_gamma   90.00
#
_symmetry.space_group_name_H-M   'P 1'
#
loop_
_entity.id
_entity.type
_entity.pdbx_description
1 polymer ?
#
loop_
_entity_poly.entity_id
_entity_poly.type
_entity_poly.pdbx_seq_one_letter_code
_entity_poly.pdbx_strand_id
1 'polypeptide(L)'
;MKGKNNQEETYFLGKAQETRYTKSHIYKKVFGIATCVIAIIGITLIFMFKPQSVSQPHVLKTIAVLPEGGQMPIFNGNGDINDFLRWVMTNIQYPKGLEDKPARVVINFTVQKDGTLGLFKVLEAPKEKAYEQTVIELLKRSPHWKPARLSDGEEVNMEFTLPVVFTPEVRKK
;
A
#
# COMPACT_ATOMS: atom_id res chain seq x y z
N MET A 1 -82.97 -18.63 -35.34
CA MET A 1 -83.28 -17.75 -34.19
C MET A 1 -83.84 -18.64 -33.08
N LYS A 2 -83.31 -18.57 -31.85
CA LYS A 2 -83.45 -19.57 -30.76
C LYS A 2 -82.88 -20.98 -31.09
N GLY A 3 -82.39 -21.79 -30.15
CA GLY A 3 -81.79 -21.46 -28.84
C GLY A 3 -82.18 -22.36 -27.65
N LYS A 4 -81.17 -22.74 -26.84
CA LYS A 4 -81.20 -23.43 -25.52
C LYS A 4 -81.52 -24.94 -25.52
N ASN A 5 -80.62 -25.76 -24.93
CA ASN A 5 -80.68 -26.45 -23.60
C ASN A 5 -81.76 -27.57 -23.55
N ASN A 6 -81.57 -28.76 -22.96
CA ASN A 6 -80.56 -29.28 -22.01
C ASN A 6 -80.42 -30.83 -22.21
N GLN A 7 -79.67 -31.69 -21.49
CA GLN A 7 -78.96 -31.54 -20.21
C GLN A 7 -77.61 -32.34 -20.11
N GLU A 8 -77.59 -33.50 -19.43
CA GLU A 8 -76.44 -34.19 -18.79
C GLU A 8 -76.62 -35.72 -18.81
N GLU A 9 -75.50 -36.48 -18.80
CA GLU A 9 -75.35 -37.71 -18.00
C GLU A 9 -73.91 -37.78 -17.43
N THR A 10 -73.72 -38.49 -16.31
CA THR A 10 -72.62 -38.22 -15.36
C THR A 10 -72.05 -39.49 -14.73
N TYR A 11 -70.76 -39.80 -14.95
CA TYR A 11 -70.04 -40.86 -14.21
C TYR A 11 -68.61 -40.47 -13.81
N PHE A 12 -68.27 -40.76 -12.55
CA PHE A 12 -66.96 -40.48 -11.92
C PHE A 12 -66.12 -41.76 -11.86
N LEU A 13 -64.78 -41.64 -11.87
CA LEU A 13 -63.89 -42.71 -11.39
C LEU A 13 -62.61 -42.17 -10.75
N GLY A 14 -62.16 -42.79 -9.66
CA GLY A 14 -60.79 -42.68 -9.13
C GLY A 14 -60.48 -41.50 -8.20
N LYS A 15 -60.57 -41.70 -6.88
CA LYS A 15 -59.85 -40.85 -5.90
C LYS A 15 -58.39 -41.32 -5.79
N ALA A 16 -57.45 -40.51 -6.26
CA ALA A 16 -56.05 -40.64 -5.81
C ALA A 16 -55.91 -40.14 -4.36
N GLN A 17 -55.06 -40.77 -3.56
CA GLN A 17 -54.94 -40.46 -2.12
C GLN A 17 -54.15 -39.16 -1.87
N GLU A 18 -54.63 -38.31 -0.96
CA GLU A 18 -53.87 -37.14 -0.49
C GLU A 18 -52.61 -37.57 0.29
N THR A 19 -51.43 -37.48 -0.32
CA THR A 19 -50.17 -37.47 0.42
C THR A 19 -49.99 -36.10 1.09
N ARG A 20 -50.45 -35.98 2.34
CA ARG A 20 -50.28 -34.76 3.19
C ARG A 20 -48.83 -34.57 3.66
N TYR A 21 -47.92 -34.44 2.70
CA TYR A 21 -46.51 -34.17 2.93
C TYR A 21 -46.30 -32.69 3.28
N THR A 22 -45.63 -32.39 4.39
CA THR A 22 -45.78 -31.10 5.09
C THR A 22 -44.95 -29.97 4.47
N LYS A 23 -45.56 -29.28 3.49
CA LYS A 23 -44.99 -28.15 2.70
C LYS A 23 -44.16 -27.15 3.53
N SER A 24 -44.59 -26.84 4.75
CA SER A 24 -43.90 -25.93 5.70
C SER A 24 -42.50 -26.42 6.14
N HIS A 25 -42.35 -27.69 6.54
CA HIS A 25 -41.05 -28.21 6.99
C HIS A 25 -40.05 -28.38 5.84
N ILE A 26 -40.56 -28.68 4.63
CA ILE A 26 -39.75 -28.79 3.42
C ILE A 26 -39.21 -27.41 3.04
N TYR A 27 -40.06 -26.38 3.01
CA TYR A 27 -39.62 -25.02 2.71
C TYR A 27 -38.61 -24.50 3.75
N LYS A 28 -38.80 -24.79 5.05
CA LYS A 28 -37.81 -24.45 6.10
C LYS A 28 -36.46 -25.14 5.89
N LYS A 29 -36.44 -26.42 5.48
CA LYS A 29 -35.19 -27.15 5.14
C LYS A 29 -34.51 -26.59 3.89
N VAL A 30 -35.26 -26.36 2.82
CA VAL A 30 -34.74 -25.80 1.55
C VAL A 30 -34.23 -24.38 1.74
N PHE A 31 -34.93 -23.54 2.51
CA PHE A 31 -34.49 -22.19 2.88
C PHE A 31 -33.18 -22.23 3.68
N GLY A 32 -33.05 -23.12 4.66
CA GLY A 32 -31.80 -23.30 5.42
C GLY A 32 -30.62 -23.75 4.56
N ILE A 33 -30.86 -24.64 3.57
CA ILE A 33 -29.83 -25.04 2.60
C ILE A 33 -29.43 -23.86 1.71
N ALA A 34 -30.41 -23.09 1.21
CA ALA A 34 -30.17 -21.92 0.37
C ALA A 34 -29.40 -20.81 1.09
N THR A 35 -29.71 -20.52 2.37
CA THR A 35 -28.94 -19.53 3.15
C THR A 35 -27.52 -20.02 3.46
N CYS A 36 -27.31 -21.31 3.70
CA CYS A 36 -25.96 -21.88 3.80
C CYS A 36 -25.17 -21.71 2.49
N VAL A 37 -25.78 -21.97 1.32
CA VAL A 37 -25.09 -21.79 0.03
C VAL A 37 -24.74 -20.31 -0.22
N ILE A 38 -25.65 -19.37 0.06
CA ILE A 38 -25.39 -17.93 -0.07
C ILE A 38 -24.28 -17.48 0.90
N ALA A 39 -24.28 -17.96 2.14
CA ALA A 39 -23.24 -17.66 3.12
C ALA A 39 -21.87 -18.21 2.68
N ILE A 40 -21.81 -19.44 2.15
CA ILE A 40 -20.58 -20.04 1.61
C ILE A 40 -20.06 -19.23 0.42
N ILE A 41 -20.91 -18.79 -0.50
CA ILE A 41 -20.52 -17.93 -1.63
C ILE A 41 -20.00 -16.56 -1.15
N GLY A 42 -20.64 -15.96 -0.13
CA GLY A 42 -20.13 -14.74 0.50
C GLY A 42 -18.75 -14.93 1.12
N ILE A 43 -18.53 -16.05 1.81
CA ILE A 43 -17.23 -16.39 2.42
C ILE A 43 -16.17 -16.65 1.34
N THR A 44 -16.46 -17.39 0.27
CA THR A 44 -15.47 -17.62 -0.81
C THR A 44 -15.13 -16.34 -1.56
N LEU A 45 -16.10 -15.43 -1.77
CA LEU A 45 -15.83 -14.10 -2.31
C LEU A 45 -14.92 -13.26 -1.40
N ILE A 46 -15.12 -13.29 -0.08
CA ILE A 46 -14.22 -12.62 0.89
C ILE A 46 -12.81 -13.23 0.86
N PHE A 47 -12.68 -14.55 0.66
CA PHE A 47 -11.37 -15.18 0.50
C PHE A 47 -10.70 -14.86 -0.85
N MET A 48 -11.46 -14.68 -1.94
CA MET A 48 -10.93 -14.20 -3.23
C MET A 48 -10.58 -12.71 -3.21
N PHE A 49 -11.28 -11.89 -2.42
CA PHE A 49 -10.96 -10.48 -2.20
C PHE A 49 -9.94 -10.23 -1.07
N LYS A 50 -9.24 -11.26 -0.59
CA LYS A 50 -7.97 -11.03 0.09
C LYS A 50 -7.00 -10.43 -0.94
N PRO A 51 -6.43 -9.23 -0.70
CA PRO A 51 -5.43 -8.69 -1.60
C PRO A 51 -4.27 -9.69 -1.66
N GLN A 52 -3.82 -10.04 -2.86
CA GLN A 52 -2.62 -10.87 -3.01
C GLN A 52 -1.46 -10.16 -2.31
N SER A 53 -0.98 -10.74 -1.21
CA SER A 53 0.36 -10.48 -0.73
C SER A 53 1.31 -10.85 -1.86
N VAL A 54 1.80 -9.85 -2.59
CA VAL A 54 2.69 -10.05 -3.74
C VAL A 54 3.84 -10.91 -3.26
N SER A 55 3.94 -12.11 -3.83
CA SER A 55 4.97 -13.09 -3.47
C SER A 55 6.31 -12.56 -3.96
N GLN A 56 6.96 -11.72 -3.16
CA GLN A 56 8.30 -11.20 -3.45
C GLN A 56 9.26 -12.40 -3.55
N PRO A 57 9.83 -12.68 -4.73
CA PRO A 57 10.77 -13.78 -4.86
C PRO A 57 12.06 -13.40 -4.13
N HIS A 58 12.33 -14.10 -3.03
CA HIS A 58 13.61 -14.21 -2.34
C HIS A 58 14.38 -12.90 -2.07
N VAL A 59 14.29 -12.47 -0.81
CA VAL A 59 15.12 -11.43 -0.19
C VAL A 59 16.58 -11.40 -0.68
N LEU A 60 16.89 -10.42 -1.53
CA LEU A 60 18.12 -9.65 -1.34
C LEU A 60 17.81 -8.57 -0.30
N LYS A 61 18.60 -8.54 0.78
CA LYS A 61 18.55 -7.45 1.75
C LYS A 61 19.21 -6.24 1.10
N THR A 62 18.41 -5.34 0.51
CA THR A 62 18.88 -4.24 -0.34
C THR A 62 19.71 -3.19 0.42
N ILE A 63 20.97 -3.53 0.69
CA ILE A 63 22.06 -2.68 0.19
C ILE A 63 21.82 -2.58 -1.31
N ALA A 64 21.80 -1.38 -1.89
CA ALA A 64 21.67 -1.23 -3.33
C ALA A 64 22.99 -1.65 -4.00
N VAL A 65 23.18 -2.96 -4.15
CA VAL A 65 24.27 -3.58 -4.90
C VAL A 65 24.00 -3.29 -6.38
N LEU A 66 24.49 -2.14 -6.81
CA LEU A 66 24.60 -1.76 -8.20
C LEU A 66 25.38 -2.89 -8.93
N PRO A 67 24.97 -3.31 -10.14
CA PRO A 67 25.62 -4.43 -10.82
C PRO A 67 27.11 -4.14 -11.06
N GLU A 68 27.90 -5.21 -11.17
CA GLU A 68 29.36 -5.11 -11.29
C GLU A 68 29.78 -4.17 -12.43
N GLY A 69 30.65 -3.20 -12.10
CA GLY A 69 31.06 -2.11 -13.01
C GLY A 69 30.18 -0.86 -12.99
N GLY A 70 29.05 -0.85 -12.27
CA GLY A 70 28.20 0.33 -12.10
C GLY A 70 28.83 1.42 -11.23
N GLN A 71 28.34 2.66 -11.36
CA GLN A 71 28.86 3.86 -10.70
C GLN A 71 27.80 4.48 -9.77
N MET A 72 28.18 4.75 -8.52
CA MET A 72 27.33 5.43 -7.54
C MET A 72 27.02 6.89 -7.97
N PRO A 73 25.88 7.46 -7.53
CA PRO A 73 25.60 8.88 -7.69
C PRO A 73 26.68 9.75 -7.06
N ILE A 74 27.01 10.86 -7.71
CA ILE A 74 28.06 11.78 -7.28
C ILE A 74 27.41 13.09 -6.84
N PHE A 75 27.55 13.44 -5.57
CA PHE A 75 26.97 14.66 -4.99
C PHE A 75 27.74 15.90 -5.47
N ASN A 76 27.03 16.97 -5.85
CA ASN A 76 27.60 18.28 -6.16
C ASN A 76 28.79 18.22 -7.14
N GLY A 77 28.73 17.33 -8.14
CA GLY A 77 29.72 17.20 -9.22
C GLY A 77 30.91 16.28 -8.94
N ASN A 78 31.46 16.25 -7.72
CA ASN A 78 32.63 15.41 -7.37
C ASN A 78 32.63 14.81 -5.94
N GLY A 79 31.64 15.13 -5.10
CA GLY A 79 31.54 14.64 -3.72
C GLY A 79 30.82 13.30 -3.61
N ASP A 80 30.96 12.67 -2.44
CA ASP A 80 30.35 11.37 -2.14
C ASP A 80 29.13 11.49 -1.21
N ILE A 81 28.63 10.34 -0.72
CA ILE A 81 27.54 10.29 0.27
C ILE A 81 27.93 10.96 1.61
N ASN A 82 29.21 11.00 1.96
CA ASN A 82 29.72 11.64 3.18
C ASN A 82 29.83 13.16 3.01
N ASP A 83 30.10 13.68 1.82
CA ASP A 83 29.96 15.11 1.50
C ASP A 83 28.50 15.54 1.59
N PHE A 84 27.57 14.74 1.06
CA PHE A 84 26.13 14.98 1.21
C PHE A 84 25.68 14.98 2.68
N LEU A 85 26.10 13.98 3.48
CA LEU A 85 25.77 13.92 4.91
C LEU A 85 26.33 15.12 5.68
N ARG A 86 27.56 15.56 5.37
CA ARG A 86 28.13 16.81 5.91
C ARG A 86 27.31 18.03 5.52
N TRP A 87 26.95 18.16 4.24
CA TRP A 87 26.09 19.24 3.76
C TRP A 87 24.72 19.25 4.48
N VAL A 88 24.08 18.09 4.68
CA VAL A 88 22.84 17.97 5.45
C VAL A 88 23.03 18.47 6.89
N MET A 89 24.08 18.02 7.59
CA MET A 89 24.36 18.45 8.98
C MET A 89 24.63 19.95 9.10
N THR A 90 25.22 20.60 8.09
CA THR A 90 25.49 22.04 8.09
C THR A 90 24.26 22.88 7.70
N ASN A 91 23.31 22.34 6.94
CA ASN A 91 22.18 23.09 6.39
C ASN A 91 20.81 22.75 7.03
N ILE A 92 20.73 21.68 7.82
CA ILE A 92 19.53 21.36 8.60
C ILE A 92 19.33 22.41 9.71
N GLN A 93 18.07 22.80 9.90
CA GLN A 93 17.65 23.71 10.96
C GLN A 93 16.56 23.01 11.78
N TYR A 94 16.40 23.42 13.03
CA TYR A 94 15.24 23.00 13.81
C TYR A 94 13.96 23.66 13.27
N PRO A 95 12.81 22.95 13.31
CA PRO A 95 11.54 23.61 13.07
C PRO A 95 11.21 24.54 14.24
N LYS A 96 10.67 25.73 13.92
CA LYS A 96 10.44 26.80 14.90
C LYS A 96 9.52 26.37 16.04
N GLY A 97 9.94 26.60 17.28
CA GLY A 97 9.18 26.24 18.49
C GLY A 97 9.26 24.76 18.88
N LEU A 98 10.25 24.03 18.36
CA LEU A 98 10.55 22.63 18.67
C LEU A 98 12.06 22.42 18.94
N GLU A 99 12.81 23.50 19.18
CA GLU A 99 14.27 23.51 19.40
C GLU A 99 14.71 22.79 20.68
N ASP A 100 13.80 22.61 21.64
CA ASP A 100 14.02 21.96 22.93
C ASP A 100 13.68 20.46 22.94
N LYS A 101 13.04 19.96 21.88
CA LYS A 101 12.54 18.58 21.79
C LYS A 101 13.51 17.68 21.01
N PRO A 102 13.83 16.48 21.52
CA PRO A 102 14.49 15.46 20.73
C PRO A 102 13.51 14.84 19.72
N ALA A 103 13.97 14.60 18.50
CA ALA A 103 13.15 13.96 17.46
C ALA A 103 14.01 13.14 16.49
N ARG A 104 13.37 12.17 15.84
CA ARG A 104 13.97 11.34 14.79
C ARG A 104 13.06 11.32 13.57
N VAL A 105 13.65 11.55 12.41
CA VAL A 105 12.98 11.46 11.11
C VAL A 105 13.79 10.51 10.24
N VAL A 106 13.14 9.55 9.60
CA VAL A 106 13.74 8.69 8.58
C VAL A 106 12.98 8.89 7.29
N ILE A 107 13.68 9.37 6.26
CA ILE A 107 13.12 9.61 4.93
C ILE A 107 13.86 8.77 3.92
N ASN A 108 13.10 8.01 3.13
CA ASN A 108 13.54 7.44 1.87
C ASN A 108 13.33 8.46 0.75
N PHE A 109 14.28 8.55 -0.18
CA PHE A 109 14.23 9.45 -1.33
C PHE A 109 15.03 8.86 -2.49
N THR A 110 14.79 9.38 -3.69
CA THR A 110 15.46 8.95 -4.92
C THR A 110 16.37 10.06 -5.45
N VAL A 111 17.63 9.74 -5.74
CA VAL A 111 18.43 10.51 -6.71
C VAL A 111 17.92 10.14 -8.09
N GLN A 112 17.35 11.10 -8.79
CA GLN A 112 16.70 10.89 -10.09
C GLN A 112 17.69 11.04 -11.25
N LYS A 113 17.34 10.53 -12.45
CA LYS A 113 18.16 10.68 -13.68
C LYS A 113 18.51 12.13 -14.03
N ASP A 114 17.68 13.11 -13.62
CA ASP A 114 17.91 14.56 -13.82
C ASP A 114 18.86 15.19 -12.77
N GLY A 115 19.41 14.39 -11.86
CA GLY A 115 20.30 14.85 -10.80
C GLY A 115 19.58 15.53 -9.62
N THR A 116 18.25 15.56 -9.58
CA THR A 116 17.48 16.09 -8.46
C THR A 116 17.18 15.03 -7.40
N LEU A 117 16.83 15.47 -6.19
CA LEU A 117 16.25 14.60 -5.17
C LEU A 117 14.72 14.62 -5.27
N GLY A 118 14.11 13.44 -5.38
CA GLY A 118 12.67 13.27 -5.54
C GLY A 118 12.10 12.08 -4.77
N LEU A 119 10.83 11.77 -5.05
CA LEU A 119 10.09 10.61 -4.53
C LEU A 119 10.14 10.44 -2.99
N PHE A 120 10.14 11.57 -2.26
CA PHE A 120 10.27 11.59 -0.80
C PHE A 120 9.17 10.79 -0.08
N LYS A 121 9.60 9.80 0.71
CA LYS A 121 8.74 8.94 1.51
C LYS A 121 9.21 8.94 2.97
N VAL A 122 8.39 9.48 3.86
CA VAL A 122 8.62 9.40 5.31
C VAL A 122 8.39 7.95 5.76
N LEU A 123 9.39 7.37 6.42
CA LEU A 123 9.35 6.02 7.00
C LEU A 123 9.15 6.07 8.53
N GLU A 124 9.73 7.07 9.19
CA GLU A 124 9.67 7.31 10.63
C GLU A 124 9.63 8.82 10.87
N ALA A 125 8.74 9.31 11.73
CA ALA A 125 8.65 10.73 12.13
C ALA A 125 7.88 10.89 13.45
N PRO A 126 8.11 11.96 14.23
CA PRO A 126 7.28 12.31 15.37
C PRO A 126 5.89 12.81 14.93
N LYS A 127 5.00 13.04 15.91
CA LYS A 127 3.65 13.58 15.67
C LYS A 127 3.70 15.00 15.06
N GLU A 128 4.68 15.80 15.45
CA GLU A 128 4.91 17.16 14.94
C GLU A 128 5.43 17.14 13.49
N LYS A 129 4.50 17.28 12.53
CA LYS A 129 4.76 17.29 11.09
C LYS A 129 5.80 18.32 10.59
N ALA A 130 6.11 19.33 11.39
CA ALA A 130 7.15 20.30 11.07
C ALA A 130 8.53 19.64 10.89
N TYR A 131 8.87 18.58 11.63
CA TYR A 131 10.15 17.89 11.48
C TYR A 131 10.35 17.21 10.13
N GLU A 132 9.36 16.42 9.66
CA GLU A 132 9.46 15.78 8.34
C GLU A 132 9.42 16.82 7.20
N GLN A 133 8.64 17.89 7.37
CA GLN A 133 8.59 19.00 6.41
C GLN A 133 9.95 19.69 6.29
N THR A 134 10.60 20.07 7.40
CA THR A 134 11.91 20.75 7.38
C THR A 134 13.01 19.89 6.75
N VAL A 135 13.01 18.57 6.95
CA VAL A 135 13.96 17.67 6.27
C VAL A 135 13.65 17.58 4.77
N ILE A 136 12.38 17.45 4.35
CA ILE A 136 12.00 17.43 2.92
C ILE A 136 12.34 18.76 2.23
N GLU A 137 12.12 19.89 2.89
CA GLU A 137 12.48 21.23 2.40
C GLU A 137 13.99 21.46 2.34
N LEU A 138 14.78 20.80 3.19
CA LEU A 138 16.23 20.73 3.01
C LEU A 138 16.61 19.90 1.79
N LEU A 139 16.09 18.67 1.66
CA LEU A 139 16.46 17.77 0.56
C LEU A 139 16.10 18.35 -0.82
N LYS A 140 14.97 19.07 -0.93
CA LYS A 140 14.59 19.84 -2.13
C LYS A 140 15.55 20.98 -2.48
N ARG A 141 16.42 21.40 -1.56
CA ARG A 141 17.48 22.40 -1.75
C ARG A 141 18.88 21.77 -1.89
N SER A 142 18.96 20.44 -2.04
CA SER A 142 20.21 19.75 -2.37
C SER A 142 20.83 20.34 -3.64
N PRO A 143 22.15 20.58 -3.67
CA PRO A 143 22.90 20.66 -4.93
C PRO A 143 22.59 19.49 -5.86
N HIS A 144 22.71 19.71 -7.16
CA HIS A 144 22.51 18.66 -8.17
C HIS A 144 23.53 17.52 -7.99
N TRP A 145 23.04 16.31 -8.21
CA TRP A 145 23.81 15.09 -8.29
C TRP A 145 24.11 14.73 -9.75
N LYS A 146 25.13 13.91 -9.97
CA LYS A 146 25.17 13.02 -11.12
C LYS A 146 24.41 11.74 -10.73
N PRO A 147 23.53 11.19 -11.57
CA PRO A 147 22.77 9.97 -11.25
C PRO A 147 23.70 8.74 -11.13
N ALA A 148 23.16 7.64 -10.62
CA ALA A 148 23.83 6.35 -10.70
C ALA A 148 23.92 5.91 -12.17
N ARG A 149 24.93 5.09 -12.51
CA ARG A 149 25.03 4.46 -13.83
C ARG A 149 25.23 2.95 -13.71
N LEU A 150 24.58 2.21 -14.60
CA LEU A 150 24.86 0.79 -14.82
C LEU A 150 26.18 0.61 -15.59
N SER A 151 26.67 -0.62 -15.69
CA SER A 151 27.94 -0.94 -16.36
C SER A 151 27.92 -0.83 -17.89
N ASP A 152 26.73 -0.78 -18.49
CA ASP A 152 26.51 -0.40 -19.90
C ASP A 152 26.46 1.12 -20.13
N GLY A 153 26.43 1.92 -19.04
CA GLY A 153 26.34 3.37 -19.06
C GLY A 153 24.92 3.94 -18.89
N GLU A 154 23.85 3.14 -18.76
CA GLU A 154 22.51 3.68 -18.51
C GLU A 154 22.46 4.42 -17.18
N GLU A 155 22.07 5.69 -17.20
CA GLU A 155 21.77 6.46 -15.99
C GLU A 155 20.49 5.97 -15.35
N VAL A 156 20.50 5.67 -14.04
CA VAL A 156 19.37 5.07 -13.32
C VAL A 156 19.03 5.83 -12.04
N ASN A 157 17.75 5.79 -11.68
CA ASN A 157 17.25 6.27 -10.40
C ASN A 157 17.81 5.41 -9.26
N MET A 158 18.27 6.02 -8.17
CA MET A 158 18.79 5.29 -7.01
C MET A 158 18.14 5.77 -5.71
N GLU A 159 17.58 4.82 -4.95
CA GLU A 159 16.98 5.09 -3.65
C GLU A 159 18.02 5.12 -2.51
N PHE A 160 17.85 6.07 -1.60
CA PHE A 160 18.59 6.22 -0.35
C PHE A 160 17.62 6.31 0.82
N THR A 161 18.11 6.04 2.03
CA THR A 161 17.36 6.24 3.28
C THR A 161 18.22 7.04 4.25
N LEU A 162 17.75 8.22 4.64
CA LEU A 162 18.45 9.15 5.52
C LEU A 162 17.75 9.21 6.89
N PRO A 163 18.40 8.73 7.97
CA PRO A 163 18.00 9.01 9.33
C PRO A 163 18.57 10.36 9.78
N VAL A 164 17.70 11.32 10.08
CA VAL A 164 18.02 12.59 10.74
C VAL A 164 17.61 12.50 12.21
N VAL A 165 18.51 12.86 13.12
CA VAL A 165 18.24 12.93 14.56
C VAL A 165 18.47 14.36 15.04
N PHE A 166 17.41 14.95 15.57
CA PHE A 166 17.41 16.23 16.24
C PHE A 166 17.70 15.98 17.73
N THR A 167 18.90 16.33 18.19
CA THR A 167 19.31 16.25 19.60
C THR A 167 19.48 17.67 20.16
N PRO A 168 18.57 18.16 21.03
CA PRO A 168 18.64 19.53 21.52
C PRO A 168 19.91 19.73 22.35
N GLU A 169 20.54 20.89 22.25
CA GLU A 169 21.77 21.16 23.00
C GLU A 169 21.51 21.14 24.50
N VAL A 170 22.20 20.24 25.20
CA VAL A 170 22.21 20.20 26.66
C VAL A 170 22.96 21.43 27.17
N ARG A 171 22.22 22.50 27.47
CA ARG A 171 22.74 23.69 28.16
C ARG A 171 23.39 23.26 29.47
N LYS A 172 24.73 23.21 29.48
CA LYS A 172 25.54 23.04 30.68
C LYS A 172 25.26 24.21 31.60
N LYS A 173 24.84 23.91 32.83
CA LYS A 173 24.82 24.86 33.95
C LYS A 173 26.20 24.94 34.59
#